data_AF-A0A7X7BBW9-F1
#
_entry.id   AF-A0A7X7BBW9-F1
#
_cell.length_a   1.000
_cell.length_b   1.000
_cell.length_c   1.000
_cell.angle_alpha   90.00
_cell.angle_beta   90.00
_cell.angle_gamma   90.00
#
_symmetry.space_group_name_H-M   'P 1'
#
loop_
_entity.id
_entity.type
_entity.pdbx_description
1 polymer ?
#
loop_
_entity_poly.entity_id
_entity_poly.type
_entity_poly.pdbx_seq_one_letter_code
_entity_poly.pdbx_strand_id
1 'polypeptide(L)'
;MHRVILAALGVAICAAAAFAEVAAQEVRVETETLIVSGSGWTLQPLANGKKAFANREYVWIDLPRDTSAWRYTQIAGGEPAVVAVEALKDTTVYMACTVANPDERFADWSSVAGVSLRYTDGGRTRLHVYARKLKTGERASLPQGTWAGSLLLLGLEIEGTLERLPYNNPGLKVDLGVGLWAWPLPMDTDDDGDLDLVVSCPDQPYNGIYAFENPTGRTAPRAWMLGLDGGARMPVFKAARRLSRSPSNVQVSYVDGEPRVLTPATIHPAFKQAGTAQGVKIEGENIKANIHTNGVRANMWRFVDYDDDGSQDLIVGVGDWKAYG
;
A
#
# COMPACT_ATOMS: atom_id res chain seq x y z
N MET A 1 -12.79 87.67 45.12
CA MET A 1 -11.74 87.67 44.08
C MET A 1 -11.54 86.25 43.60
N HIS A 2 -11.78 86.01 42.32
CA HIS A 2 -11.67 84.69 41.69
C HIS A 2 -10.21 84.24 41.63
N ARG A 3 -9.92 83.01 42.05
CA ARG A 3 -8.70 82.29 41.67
C ARG A 3 -9.07 80.92 41.15
N VAL A 4 -8.98 80.83 39.84
CA VAL A 4 -8.93 79.63 39.01
C VAL A 4 -7.64 78.87 39.35
N ILE A 5 -7.72 77.56 39.57
CA ILE A 5 -6.56 76.67 39.49
C ILE A 5 -6.88 75.57 38.48
N LEU A 6 -6.02 75.54 37.46
CA LEU A 6 -5.95 74.62 36.33
C LEU A 6 -5.68 73.18 36.83
N ALA A 7 -6.50 72.22 36.41
CA ALA A 7 -6.15 70.80 36.47
C ALA A 7 -5.67 70.36 35.09
N ALA A 8 -4.38 70.03 34.98
CA ALA A 8 -3.81 69.45 33.77
C ALA A 8 -4.14 67.95 33.71
N LEU A 9 -5.01 67.55 32.78
CA LEU A 9 -5.17 66.16 32.39
C LEU A 9 -4.00 65.76 31.47
N GLY A 10 -3.10 64.91 31.99
CA GLY A 10 -2.14 64.18 31.18
C GLY A 10 -2.83 63.02 30.47
N VAL A 11 -2.90 63.11 29.14
CA VAL A 11 -3.40 62.08 28.23
C VAL A 11 -2.39 60.93 28.17
N ALA A 12 -2.79 59.72 28.58
CA ALA A 12 -2.11 58.49 28.21
C ALA A 12 -2.90 57.84 27.07
N ILE A 13 -2.40 58.01 25.83
CA ILE A 13 -2.85 57.23 24.68
C ILE A 13 -2.27 55.82 24.87
N CYS A 14 -3.12 54.88 25.27
CA CYS A 14 -2.90 53.47 24.97
C CYS A 14 -3.92 53.08 23.90
N ALA A 15 -3.44 53.00 22.67
CA ALA A 15 -4.17 52.38 21.58
C ALA A 15 -4.37 50.90 21.93
N ALA A 16 -5.56 50.56 22.42
CA ALA A 16 -6.01 49.18 22.43
C ALA A 16 -6.21 48.77 20.97
N ALA A 17 -5.20 48.10 20.41
CA ALA A 17 -5.32 47.43 19.14
C ALA A 17 -6.48 46.43 19.25
N ALA A 18 -7.54 46.68 18.49
CA ALA A 18 -8.67 45.79 18.37
C ALA A 18 -8.20 44.47 17.74
N PHE A 19 -7.90 43.47 18.56
CA PHE A 19 -7.92 42.09 18.12
C PHE A 19 -9.40 41.69 18.03
N ALA A 20 -9.97 41.89 16.85
CA ALA A 20 -11.21 41.23 16.47
C ALA A 20 -10.91 39.74 16.36
N GLU A 21 -11.14 39.02 17.46
CA GLU A 21 -11.30 37.58 17.46
C GLU A 21 -12.56 37.28 16.63
N VAL A 22 -12.36 36.95 15.35
CA VAL A 22 -13.43 36.37 14.53
C VAL A 22 -13.67 34.99 15.12
N ALA A 23 -14.59 34.89 16.07
CA ALA A 23 -15.10 33.61 16.52
C ALA A 23 -15.57 32.85 15.27
N ALA A 24 -14.86 31.78 14.91
CA ALA A 24 -15.22 30.96 13.78
C ALA A 24 -16.66 30.48 13.99
N GLN A 25 -17.57 30.91 13.12
CA GLN A 25 -19.00 30.64 13.26
C GLN A 25 -19.22 29.14 13.37
N GLU A 26 -19.80 28.70 14.49
CA GLU A 26 -20.05 27.29 14.73
C GLU A 26 -21.09 26.79 13.72
N VAL A 27 -20.69 25.84 12.90
CA VAL A 27 -21.52 25.18 11.91
C VAL A 27 -22.17 23.97 12.56
N ARG A 28 -23.48 23.82 12.37
CA ARG A 28 -24.23 22.63 12.79
C ARG A 28 -25.07 22.14 11.63
N VAL A 29 -24.91 20.87 11.26
CA VAL A 29 -25.70 20.18 10.24
C VAL A 29 -26.31 18.94 10.85
N GLU A 30 -27.61 18.74 10.61
CA GLU A 30 -28.31 17.54 11.04
C GLU A 30 -28.64 16.67 9.83
N THR A 31 -28.41 15.38 9.97
CA THR A 31 -28.73 14.34 9.00
C THR A 31 -29.69 13.35 9.66
N GLU A 32 -30.15 12.34 8.93
CA GLU A 32 -31.00 11.29 9.52
C GLU A 32 -30.28 10.47 10.62
N THR A 33 -28.94 10.39 10.58
CA THR A 33 -28.15 9.50 11.45
C THR A 33 -27.26 10.25 12.44
N LEU A 34 -26.91 11.50 12.14
CA LEU A 34 -25.85 12.26 12.80
C LEU A 34 -26.22 13.74 12.92
N ILE A 35 -25.81 14.35 14.02
CA ILE A 35 -25.56 15.79 14.10
C ILE A 35 -24.06 15.99 13.89
N VAL A 36 -23.68 16.85 12.96
CA VAL A 36 -22.29 17.26 12.70
C VAL A 36 -22.13 18.70 13.17
N SER A 37 -21.14 18.98 14.01
CA SER A 37 -20.88 20.32 14.54
C SER A 37 -19.41 20.70 14.52
N GLY A 38 -19.14 21.99 14.73
CA GLY A 38 -17.79 22.52 14.92
C GLY A 38 -17.52 23.75 14.06
N SER A 39 -16.29 23.95 13.60
CA SER A 39 -15.89 25.19 12.92
C SER A 39 -14.79 24.96 11.89
N GLY A 40 -14.61 25.91 10.95
CA GLY A 40 -13.56 25.82 9.93
C GLY A 40 -13.84 24.86 8.78
N TRP A 41 -15.10 24.45 8.60
CA TRP A 41 -15.52 23.54 7.54
C TRP A 41 -16.86 23.95 6.92
N THR A 42 -17.13 23.47 5.70
CA THR A 42 -18.44 23.54 5.04
C THR A 42 -18.84 22.18 4.51
N LEU A 43 -20.14 21.92 4.39
CA LEU A 43 -20.60 20.67 3.79
C LEU A 43 -20.62 20.78 2.27
N GLN A 44 -19.87 19.90 1.58
CA GLN A 44 -19.73 19.94 0.12
C GLN A 44 -19.97 18.56 -0.53
N PRO A 45 -20.34 18.50 -1.82
CA PRO A 45 -20.39 17.27 -2.59
C PRO A 45 -19.03 16.56 -2.67
N LEU A 46 -19.03 15.26 -2.37
CA LEU A 46 -17.87 14.40 -2.59
C LEU A 46 -18.02 13.68 -3.93
N ALA A 47 -17.51 14.28 -5.00
CA ALA A 47 -17.64 13.74 -6.36
C ALA A 47 -16.44 14.12 -7.23
N ASN A 48 -16.16 13.30 -8.24
CA ASN A 48 -15.06 13.54 -9.18
C ASN A 48 -15.18 14.93 -9.81
N GLY A 49 -14.08 15.67 -9.86
CA GLY A 49 -14.01 17.03 -10.39
C GLY A 49 -14.54 18.13 -9.45
N LYS A 50 -15.03 17.79 -8.24
CA LYS A 50 -15.37 18.79 -7.21
C LYS A 50 -14.16 19.15 -6.37
N LYS A 51 -14.08 20.41 -5.94
CA LYS A 51 -12.98 20.97 -5.14
C LYS A 51 -12.79 20.15 -3.86
N ALA A 52 -11.55 19.77 -3.54
CA ALA A 52 -11.20 18.95 -2.38
C ALA A 52 -10.96 19.77 -1.11
N PHE A 53 -10.36 20.96 -1.24
CA PHE A 53 -10.12 21.89 -0.12
C PHE A 53 -10.54 23.30 -0.52
N ALA A 54 -11.14 24.05 0.39
CA ALA A 54 -11.74 25.36 0.07
C ALA A 54 -10.72 26.37 -0.51
N ASN A 55 -9.48 26.32 -0.01
CA ASN A 55 -8.37 27.21 -0.38
C ASN A 55 -7.39 26.62 -1.41
N ARG A 56 -7.70 25.48 -2.05
CA ARG A 56 -6.82 24.84 -3.05
C ARG A 56 -7.56 24.49 -4.33
N GLU A 57 -6.92 24.64 -5.48
CA GLU A 57 -7.48 24.25 -6.80
C GLU A 57 -7.49 22.73 -7.05
N TYR A 58 -7.27 21.91 -6.01
CA TYR A 58 -7.32 20.46 -6.12
C TYR A 58 -8.76 19.97 -6.18
N VAL A 59 -9.02 18.98 -7.05
CA VAL A 59 -10.32 18.33 -7.17
C VAL A 59 -10.22 16.84 -6.85
N TRP A 60 -11.33 16.24 -6.42
CA TRP A 60 -11.42 14.80 -6.19
C TRP A 60 -11.28 14.01 -7.51
N ILE A 61 -10.60 12.86 -7.44
CA ILE A 61 -10.41 11.91 -8.53
C ILE A 61 -10.53 10.47 -8.03
N ASP A 62 -10.73 9.54 -8.95
CA ASP A 62 -10.83 8.10 -8.71
C ASP A 62 -11.95 7.68 -7.75
N LEU A 63 -12.97 8.53 -7.54
CA LEU A 63 -14.18 8.14 -6.80
C LEU A 63 -15.07 7.23 -7.67
N PRO A 64 -15.89 6.34 -7.05
CA PRO A 64 -16.92 5.58 -7.77
C PRO A 64 -17.82 6.47 -8.63
N ARG A 65 -18.43 5.89 -9.67
CA ARG A 65 -19.30 6.67 -10.59
C ARG A 65 -20.55 7.23 -9.91
N ASP A 66 -21.07 6.53 -8.90
CA ASP A 66 -22.22 6.99 -8.14
C ASP A 66 -21.80 7.43 -6.73
N THR A 67 -21.49 8.72 -6.62
CA THR A 67 -21.30 9.41 -5.33
C THR A 67 -22.24 10.61 -5.20
N SER A 68 -23.38 10.55 -5.89
CA SER A 68 -24.34 11.66 -5.99
C SER A 68 -24.88 12.10 -4.63
N ALA A 69 -25.11 11.15 -3.74
CA ALA A 69 -25.54 11.37 -2.36
C ALA A 69 -24.39 11.75 -1.41
N TRP A 70 -23.13 11.55 -1.79
CA TRP A 70 -22.02 11.70 -0.86
C TRP A 70 -21.68 13.16 -0.59
N ARG A 71 -21.42 13.45 0.68
CA ARG A 71 -20.97 14.76 1.14
C ARG A 71 -19.76 14.58 2.04
N TYR A 72 -19.03 15.66 2.25
CA TYR A 72 -17.95 15.67 3.22
C TYR A 72 -17.77 17.05 3.85
N THR A 73 -17.12 17.09 5.01
CA THR A 73 -16.73 18.33 5.68
C THR A 73 -15.50 18.91 4.98
N GLN A 74 -15.71 19.75 3.97
CA GLN A 74 -14.63 20.45 3.27
C GLN A 74 -14.00 21.49 4.18
N ILE A 75 -12.69 21.37 4.38
CA ILE A 75 -11.87 22.31 5.15
C ILE A 75 -10.99 23.17 4.22
N ALA A 76 -10.40 24.23 4.75
CA ALA A 76 -9.25 24.87 4.15
C ALA A 76 -7.98 24.10 4.54
N GLY A 77 -7.18 23.67 3.55
CA GLY A 77 -5.98 22.90 3.79
C GLY A 77 -4.89 23.74 4.48
N GLY A 78 -4.38 23.24 5.60
CA GLY A 78 -3.41 23.90 6.46
C GLY A 78 -4.03 24.82 7.52
N GLU A 79 -5.35 25.00 7.51
CA GLU A 79 -6.07 25.83 8.48
C GLU A 79 -6.73 24.96 9.57
N PRO A 80 -6.93 25.50 10.78
CA PRO A 80 -7.66 24.78 11.84
C PRO A 80 -9.12 24.51 11.44
N ALA A 81 -9.55 23.27 11.65
CA ALA A 81 -10.96 22.88 11.55
C ALA A 81 -11.29 21.90 12.68
N VAL A 82 -12.46 22.09 13.29
CA VAL A 82 -12.99 21.20 14.32
C VAL A 82 -14.24 20.56 13.76
N VAL A 83 -14.25 19.23 13.68
CA VAL A 83 -15.41 18.44 13.29
C VAL A 83 -15.75 17.47 14.41
N ALA A 84 -16.95 17.59 14.94
CA ALA A 84 -17.53 16.67 15.91
C ALA A 84 -18.81 16.07 15.34
N VAL A 85 -19.12 14.85 15.78
CA VAL A 85 -20.34 14.14 15.43
C VAL A 85 -21.04 13.65 16.69
N GLU A 86 -22.36 13.68 16.67
CA GLU A 86 -23.24 13.03 17.65
C GLU A 86 -24.17 12.07 16.91
N ALA A 87 -24.24 10.83 17.35
CA ALA A 87 -25.08 9.81 16.74
C ALA A 87 -26.53 9.93 17.19
N LEU A 88 -27.45 10.14 16.23
CA LEU A 88 -28.89 10.13 16.49
C LEU A 88 -29.47 8.71 16.54
N LYS A 89 -28.76 7.75 15.95
CA LYS A 89 -29.01 6.30 16.02
C LYS A 89 -27.70 5.54 15.93
N ASP A 90 -27.72 4.27 16.31
CA ASP A 90 -26.58 3.36 16.14
C ASP A 90 -26.10 3.38 14.68
N THR A 91 -24.85 3.79 14.46
CA THR A 91 -24.31 4.03 13.11
C THR A 91 -22.80 3.83 13.05
N THR A 92 -22.26 3.75 11.83
CA THR A 92 -20.82 3.79 11.58
C THR A 92 -20.48 5.11 10.91
N VAL A 93 -19.51 5.82 11.48
CA VAL A 93 -19.00 7.08 10.96
C VAL A 93 -17.69 6.82 10.23
N TYR A 94 -17.52 7.43 9.07
CA TYR A 94 -16.31 7.33 8.27
C TYR A 94 -15.60 8.67 8.17
N MET A 95 -14.26 8.65 8.27
CA MET A 95 -13.43 9.81 8.01
C MET A 95 -12.29 9.47 7.05
N ALA A 96 -11.79 10.47 6.33
CA ALA A 96 -10.61 10.36 5.47
C ALA A 96 -9.51 11.32 5.93
N CYS A 97 -8.27 10.84 6.03
CA CYS A 97 -7.10 11.68 6.29
C CYS A 97 -5.83 11.11 5.62
N THR A 98 -4.77 11.90 5.53
CA THR A 98 -3.51 11.45 4.89
C THR A 98 -2.60 10.67 5.84
N VAL A 99 -3.01 10.42 7.10
CA VAL A 99 -2.22 9.64 8.06
C VAL A 99 -2.33 8.16 7.68
N ALA A 100 -1.23 7.57 7.23
CA ALA A 100 -1.17 6.16 6.84
C ALA A 100 -0.99 5.22 8.04
N ASN A 101 -0.23 5.68 9.04
CA ASN A 101 0.07 4.95 10.27
C ASN A 101 -0.56 5.72 11.45
N PRO A 102 -1.75 5.32 11.93
CA PRO A 102 -2.44 6.02 13.00
C PRO A 102 -1.64 5.95 14.31
N ASP A 103 -1.56 7.07 15.03
CA ASP A 103 -1.06 7.15 16.41
C ASP A 103 -2.22 7.10 17.42
N GLU A 104 -1.93 7.34 18.70
CA GLU A 104 -2.92 7.27 19.78
C GLU A 104 -4.14 8.18 19.59
N ARG A 105 -4.04 9.26 18.78
CA ARG A 105 -5.18 10.14 18.47
C ARG A 105 -6.29 9.39 17.71
N PHE A 106 -5.94 8.31 17.05
CA PHE A 106 -6.83 7.48 16.24
C PHE A 106 -7.25 6.19 16.97
N ALA A 107 -6.98 6.05 18.28
CA ALA A 107 -7.22 4.80 19.01
C ALA A 107 -8.66 4.25 18.88
N ASP A 108 -9.66 5.14 18.81
CA ASP A 108 -11.08 4.76 18.65
C ASP A 108 -11.51 4.58 17.17
N TRP A 109 -10.56 4.67 16.24
CA TRP A 109 -10.81 4.64 14.80
C TRP A 109 -10.10 3.45 14.15
N SER A 110 -10.87 2.62 13.47
CA SER A 110 -10.35 1.44 12.76
C SER A 110 -10.06 1.77 11.30
N SER A 111 -8.88 1.41 10.81
CA SER A 111 -8.56 1.57 9.38
C SER A 111 -9.46 0.69 8.51
N VAL A 112 -9.98 1.25 7.43
CA VAL A 112 -10.80 0.52 6.45
C VAL A 112 -9.94 0.08 5.28
N ALA A 113 -9.61 -1.21 5.24
CA ALA A 113 -8.73 -1.78 4.22
C ALA A 113 -9.32 -1.60 2.80
N GLY A 114 -8.44 -1.25 1.85
CA GLY A 114 -8.77 -1.17 0.43
C GLY A 114 -9.64 0.03 0.02
N VAL A 115 -10.04 0.90 0.95
CA VAL A 115 -10.79 2.12 0.64
C VAL A 115 -9.92 3.35 0.86
N SER A 116 -9.76 4.16 -0.19
CA SER A 116 -8.99 5.40 -0.16
C SER A 116 -9.53 6.43 -1.14
N LEU A 117 -9.32 7.70 -0.84
CA LEU A 117 -9.69 8.83 -1.70
C LEU A 117 -8.42 9.50 -2.26
N ARG A 118 -8.53 10.19 -3.40
CA ARG A 118 -7.41 10.97 -3.97
C ARG A 118 -7.88 12.29 -4.54
N TYR A 119 -6.98 13.26 -4.57
CA TYR A 119 -7.19 14.55 -5.23
C TYR A 119 -6.03 14.90 -6.17
N THR A 120 -6.20 15.93 -7.00
CA THR A 120 -5.31 16.27 -8.12
C THR A 120 -4.07 17.10 -7.75
N ASP A 121 -3.50 16.97 -6.55
CA ASP A 121 -2.19 17.60 -6.31
C ASP A 121 -1.08 16.90 -7.10
N GLY A 122 0.14 17.45 -7.06
CA GLY A 122 1.28 16.93 -7.81
C GLY A 122 1.62 15.47 -7.49
N GLY A 123 1.31 15.01 -6.28
CA GLY A 123 1.54 13.63 -5.84
C GLY A 123 0.32 12.69 -6.00
N ARG A 124 -0.84 13.21 -6.42
CA ARG A 124 -2.13 12.52 -6.32
C ARG A 124 -2.36 11.91 -4.95
N THR A 125 -2.16 12.75 -3.93
CA THR A 125 -2.11 12.36 -2.52
C THR A 125 -3.32 11.52 -2.13
N ARG A 126 -3.03 10.42 -1.43
CA ARG A 126 -4.01 9.46 -0.94
C ARG A 126 -4.48 9.84 0.45
N LEU A 127 -5.79 9.78 0.68
CA LEU A 127 -6.39 9.77 2.00
C LEU A 127 -6.85 8.34 2.33
N HIS A 128 -6.46 7.88 3.50
CA HIS A 128 -6.88 6.61 4.10
C HIS A 128 -8.22 6.80 4.80
N VAL A 129 -9.12 5.82 4.64
CA VAL A 129 -10.43 5.85 5.29
C VAL A 129 -10.38 5.09 6.61
N TYR A 130 -11.00 5.68 7.63
CA TYR A 130 -11.15 5.13 8.96
C TYR A 130 -12.63 5.10 9.35
N ALA A 131 -13.02 4.12 10.16
CA ALA A 131 -14.37 3.93 10.65
C ALA A 131 -14.42 3.93 12.18
N ARG A 132 -15.47 4.51 12.74
CA ARG A 132 -15.82 4.39 14.15
C ARG A 132 -17.30 4.05 14.28
N LYS A 133 -17.61 3.00 15.02
CA LYS A 133 -19.00 2.66 15.39
C LYS A 133 -19.41 3.55 16.55
N LEU A 134 -20.59 4.16 16.46
CA LEU A 134 -21.16 4.98 17.52
C LEU A 134 -22.52 4.43 17.94
N LYS A 135 -22.78 4.48 19.24
CA LYS A 135 -24.13 4.24 19.79
C LYS A 135 -24.94 5.52 19.80
N THR A 136 -26.27 5.38 19.83
CA THR A 136 -27.19 6.51 19.96
C THR A 136 -26.81 7.41 21.15
N GLY A 137 -26.67 8.71 20.91
CA GLY A 137 -26.23 9.73 21.87
C GLY A 137 -24.71 9.83 22.05
N GLU A 138 -23.92 8.91 21.50
CA GLU A 138 -22.47 8.97 21.57
C GLU A 138 -21.92 10.12 20.72
N ARG A 139 -20.93 10.82 21.27
CA ARG A 139 -20.20 11.90 20.59
C ARG A 139 -18.78 11.49 20.28
N ALA A 140 -18.28 11.88 19.12
CA ALA A 140 -16.90 11.71 18.73
C ALA A 140 -16.38 12.95 18.00
N SER A 141 -15.12 13.31 18.28
CA SER A 141 -14.39 14.31 17.50
C SER A 141 -13.51 13.61 16.48
N LEU A 142 -13.36 14.22 15.31
CA LEU A 142 -12.37 13.75 14.34
C LEU A 142 -10.97 14.17 14.83
N PRO A 143 -10.01 13.24 14.92
CA PRO A 143 -8.64 13.59 15.29
C PRO A 143 -8.00 14.47 14.23
N GLN A 144 -7.15 15.41 14.63
CA GLN A 144 -6.43 16.24 13.67
C GLN A 144 -5.44 15.37 12.87
N GLY A 145 -5.58 15.39 11.54
CA GLY A 145 -4.64 14.73 10.63
C GLY A 145 -3.36 15.54 10.41
N THR A 146 -2.93 15.63 9.15
CA THR A 146 -1.86 16.52 8.71
C THR A 146 -2.44 17.89 8.29
N TRP A 147 -1.78 18.63 7.41
CA TRP A 147 -2.34 19.84 6.79
C TRP A 147 -3.68 19.57 6.07
N ALA A 148 -3.88 18.35 5.55
CA ALA A 148 -5.13 17.95 4.91
C ALA A 148 -6.28 17.71 5.90
N GLY A 149 -6.00 17.76 7.21
CA GLY A 149 -6.95 17.50 8.28
C GLY A 149 -7.56 16.10 8.23
N SER A 150 -8.68 15.95 8.93
CA SER A 150 -9.55 14.76 8.88
C SER A 150 -10.92 15.18 8.41
N LEU A 151 -11.39 14.55 7.33
CA LEU A 151 -12.63 14.91 6.66
C LEU A 151 -13.69 13.88 7.01
N LEU A 152 -14.81 14.30 7.59
CA LEU A 152 -15.97 13.44 7.80
C LEU A 152 -16.61 13.15 6.44
N LEU A 153 -16.90 11.87 6.17
CA LEU A 153 -17.57 11.40 4.97
C LEU A 153 -19.02 11.04 5.32
N LEU A 154 -19.96 11.59 4.57
CA LEU A 154 -21.40 11.33 4.71
C LEU A 154 -21.93 10.64 3.46
N GLY A 155 -22.79 9.65 3.64
CA GLY A 155 -23.37 8.84 2.56
C GLY A 155 -22.48 7.68 2.08
N LEU A 156 -21.26 7.57 2.62
CA LEU A 156 -20.42 6.39 2.41
C LEU A 156 -20.93 5.25 3.30
N GLU A 157 -21.36 4.16 2.67
CA GLU A 157 -21.71 2.91 3.33
C GLU A 157 -20.76 1.83 2.81
N ILE A 158 -20.03 1.20 3.73
CA ILE A 158 -19.12 0.10 3.41
C ILE A 158 -19.72 -1.15 4.04
N GLU A 159 -20.48 -1.89 3.23
CA GLU A 159 -21.01 -3.19 3.63
C GLU A 159 -20.01 -4.31 3.27
N GLY A 160 -19.79 -5.21 4.22
CA GLY A 160 -18.95 -6.39 4.05
C GLY A 160 -17.46 -6.14 4.18
N THR A 161 -16.70 -7.23 4.06
CA THR A 161 -15.25 -7.23 3.92
C THR A 161 -14.90 -7.28 2.43
N LEU A 162 -13.82 -6.61 2.01
CA LEU A 162 -13.29 -6.82 0.67
C LEU A 162 -12.75 -8.25 0.59
N GLU A 163 -13.54 -9.14 0.01
CA GLU A 163 -13.15 -10.51 -0.23
C GLU A 163 -12.57 -10.65 -1.63
N ARG A 164 -11.44 -11.33 -1.71
CA ARG A 164 -10.87 -11.70 -2.98
C ARG A 164 -11.79 -12.73 -3.65
N LEU A 165 -12.33 -12.36 -4.80
CA LEU A 165 -13.14 -13.28 -5.59
C LEU A 165 -12.28 -14.47 -6.04
N PRO A 166 -12.76 -15.72 -5.84
CA PRO A 166 -12.10 -16.88 -6.43
C PRO A 166 -12.20 -16.83 -7.96
N TYR A 167 -11.25 -17.47 -8.64
CA TYR A 167 -11.38 -17.70 -10.07
C TYR A 167 -12.66 -18.50 -10.34
N ASN A 168 -13.47 -18.08 -11.32
CA ASN A 168 -14.64 -18.83 -11.76
C ASN A 168 -14.24 -20.05 -12.58
N ASN A 169 -13.65 -21.05 -11.92
CA ASN A 169 -13.21 -22.30 -12.53
C ASN A 169 -13.57 -23.48 -11.61
N PRO A 170 -14.80 -24.03 -11.71
CA PRO A 170 -15.23 -25.17 -10.91
C PRO A 170 -14.37 -26.43 -11.10
N GLY A 171 -13.62 -26.54 -12.20
CA GLY A 171 -12.72 -27.65 -12.49
C GLY A 171 -11.29 -27.47 -11.97
N LEU A 172 -10.98 -26.34 -11.33
CA LEU A 172 -9.64 -26.04 -10.82
C LEU A 172 -9.22 -27.07 -9.77
N LYS A 173 -8.07 -27.73 -9.99
CA LYS A 173 -7.50 -28.70 -9.04
C LYS A 173 -6.55 -28.05 -8.05
N VAL A 174 -5.64 -27.21 -8.56
CA VAL A 174 -4.70 -26.42 -7.77
C VAL A 174 -4.54 -25.05 -8.41
N ASP A 175 -4.56 -23.99 -7.60
CA ASP A 175 -4.24 -22.63 -8.02
C ASP A 175 -2.73 -22.42 -7.94
N LEU A 176 -2.08 -22.23 -9.10
CA LEU A 176 -0.65 -21.91 -9.21
C LEU A 176 -0.38 -20.40 -9.21
N GLY A 177 -1.41 -19.58 -8.97
CA GLY A 177 -1.34 -18.13 -8.97
C GLY A 177 -0.60 -17.57 -7.75
N VAL A 178 0.55 -16.93 -7.98
CA VAL A 178 1.34 -16.25 -6.93
C VAL A 178 1.23 -14.71 -7.01
N GLY A 179 1.20 -14.13 -8.20
CA GLY A 179 0.98 -12.70 -8.36
C GLY A 179 1.73 -12.01 -9.49
N LEU A 180 1.80 -10.68 -9.39
CA LEU A 180 2.47 -9.84 -10.36
C LEU A 180 4.00 -10.02 -10.25
N TRP A 181 4.71 -9.97 -11.38
CA TRP A 181 6.17 -10.12 -11.44
C TRP A 181 6.69 -11.46 -10.92
N ALA A 182 6.01 -12.56 -11.25
CA ALA A 182 6.47 -13.91 -10.95
C ALA A 182 7.76 -14.27 -11.72
N TRP A 183 8.72 -14.86 -11.01
CA TRP A 183 9.97 -15.40 -11.52
C TRP A 183 10.02 -16.90 -11.30
N PRO A 184 10.03 -17.74 -12.35
CA PRO A 184 10.19 -19.18 -12.20
C PRO A 184 11.63 -19.52 -11.81
N LEU A 185 11.78 -20.50 -10.93
CA LEU A 185 13.05 -21.03 -10.45
C LEU A 185 13.02 -22.56 -10.57
N PRO A 186 13.14 -23.13 -11.79
CA PRO A 186 13.02 -24.57 -11.96
C PRO A 186 14.06 -25.30 -11.10
N MET A 187 13.62 -26.27 -10.30
CA MET A 187 14.50 -27.11 -9.49
C MET A 187 13.73 -28.29 -8.94
N ASP A 188 14.47 -29.32 -8.55
CA ASP A 188 14.00 -30.37 -7.65
C ASP A 188 14.06 -29.83 -6.21
N THR A 189 12.91 -29.57 -5.58
CA THR A 189 12.87 -28.89 -4.26
C THR A 189 12.89 -29.86 -3.09
N ASP A 190 12.49 -31.11 -3.31
CA ASP A 190 12.43 -32.16 -2.29
C ASP A 190 13.42 -33.31 -2.51
N ASP A 191 14.31 -33.17 -3.50
CA ASP A 191 15.42 -34.07 -3.82
C ASP A 191 14.95 -35.46 -4.27
N ASP A 192 13.79 -35.54 -4.95
CA ASP A 192 13.19 -36.80 -5.41
C ASP A 192 13.57 -37.20 -6.85
N GLY A 193 14.31 -36.31 -7.54
CA GLY A 193 14.84 -36.49 -8.89
C GLY A 193 13.94 -35.95 -10.00
N ASP A 194 12.79 -35.36 -9.69
CA ASP A 194 11.95 -34.67 -10.65
C ASP A 194 12.00 -33.13 -10.48
N LEU A 195 11.50 -32.37 -11.46
CA LEU A 195 11.46 -30.90 -11.33
C LEU A 195 10.11 -30.46 -10.80
N ASP A 196 10.17 -29.62 -9.78
CA ASP A 196 9.06 -28.87 -9.25
C ASP A 196 8.86 -27.55 -9.97
N LEU A 197 7.69 -26.95 -9.72
CA LEU A 197 7.47 -25.55 -10.02
C LEU A 197 7.80 -24.74 -8.75
N VAL A 198 8.93 -24.03 -8.75
CA VAL A 198 9.20 -23.00 -7.75
C VAL A 198 9.04 -21.62 -8.37
N VAL A 199 8.34 -20.73 -7.68
CA VAL A 199 8.05 -19.38 -8.15
C VAL A 199 8.33 -18.35 -7.08
N SER A 200 9.11 -17.34 -7.45
CA SER A 200 9.37 -16.13 -6.67
C SER A 200 8.41 -15.02 -7.11
N CYS A 201 7.60 -14.49 -6.19
CA CYS A 201 6.76 -13.32 -6.44
C CYS A 201 7.11 -12.20 -5.44
N PRO A 202 7.75 -11.10 -5.89
CA PRO A 202 8.08 -9.97 -5.03
C PRO A 202 6.89 -9.03 -4.76
N ASP A 203 5.80 -9.18 -5.50
CA ASP A 203 4.72 -8.20 -5.54
C ASP A 203 3.42 -8.75 -4.92
N GLN A 204 2.34 -7.99 -5.11
CA GLN A 204 0.98 -8.35 -4.80
C GLN A 204 0.45 -9.38 -5.79
N PRO A 205 -0.58 -10.14 -5.42
CA PRO A 205 -1.23 -10.20 -4.11
C PRO A 205 -0.50 -11.08 -3.09
N TYR A 206 0.34 -12.03 -3.51
CA TYR A 206 0.93 -13.02 -2.62
C TYR A 206 2.45 -12.98 -2.66
N ASN A 207 3.06 -11.97 -2.02
CA ASN A 207 4.51 -11.94 -1.92
C ASN A 207 5.05 -13.22 -1.24
N GLY A 208 5.95 -13.93 -1.93
CA GLY A 208 6.60 -15.10 -1.38
C GLY A 208 7.37 -15.92 -2.40
N ILE A 209 8.16 -16.86 -1.87
CA ILE A 209 8.70 -18.00 -2.61
C ILE A 209 7.74 -19.18 -2.38
N TYR A 210 7.22 -19.77 -3.45
CA TYR A 210 6.28 -20.89 -3.39
C TYR A 210 6.84 -22.07 -4.17
N ALA A 211 6.88 -23.24 -3.53
CA ALA A 211 7.17 -24.51 -4.17
C ALA A 211 5.88 -25.29 -4.39
N PHE A 212 5.70 -25.81 -5.58
CA PHE A 212 4.58 -26.66 -5.97
C PHE A 212 5.18 -28.02 -6.37
N GLU A 213 4.99 -29.01 -5.51
CA GLU A 213 5.54 -30.35 -5.70
C GLU A 213 4.93 -31.00 -6.94
N ASN A 214 5.75 -31.62 -7.77
CA ASN A 214 5.29 -32.47 -8.87
C ASN A 214 5.15 -33.94 -8.42
N PRO A 215 3.94 -34.42 -8.08
CA PRO A 215 3.79 -35.81 -7.61
C PRO A 215 3.89 -36.85 -8.73
N THR A 216 4.14 -36.46 -9.98
CA THR A 216 4.08 -37.37 -11.13
C THR A 216 5.41 -38.04 -11.45
N GLY A 217 6.53 -37.54 -10.91
CA GLY A 217 7.85 -38.15 -11.02
C GLY A 217 8.49 -38.02 -12.41
N ARG A 218 7.99 -37.15 -13.30
CA ARG A 218 8.34 -37.16 -14.75
C ARG A 218 8.51 -35.75 -15.31
N THR A 219 9.73 -35.41 -15.73
CA THR A 219 10.03 -34.09 -16.32
C THR A 219 10.85 -34.13 -17.62
N ALA A 220 11.39 -35.28 -18.02
CA ALA A 220 12.09 -35.49 -19.30
C ALA A 220 11.65 -36.76 -20.06
N PRO A 221 11.60 -36.76 -21.41
CA PRO A 221 11.36 -37.97 -22.20
C PRO A 221 12.51 -38.96 -22.09
N ARG A 222 12.23 -40.26 -21.88
CA ARG A 222 13.23 -41.32 -22.10
C ARG A 222 13.19 -41.76 -23.56
N ALA A 223 14.35 -41.77 -24.21
CA ALA A 223 14.50 -42.03 -25.65
C ALA A 223 13.91 -43.37 -26.13
N TRP A 224 13.69 -44.35 -25.24
CA TRP A 224 13.15 -45.68 -25.58
C TRP A 224 11.62 -45.79 -25.43
N MET A 225 10.92 -44.76 -24.92
CA MET A 225 9.46 -44.75 -24.80
C MET A 225 8.79 -44.04 -25.98
N LEU A 226 8.29 -44.81 -26.93
CA LEU A 226 7.35 -44.33 -27.96
C LEU A 226 5.95 -44.17 -27.33
N GLY A 227 5.40 -42.96 -27.36
CA GLY A 227 4.07 -42.64 -26.86
C GLY A 227 4.11 -41.97 -25.48
N LEU A 228 3.96 -40.65 -25.45
CA LEU A 228 3.73 -39.91 -24.22
C LEU A 228 2.23 -39.78 -24.01
N ASP A 229 1.73 -40.36 -22.91
CA ASP A 229 0.42 -40.02 -22.37
C ASP A 229 0.47 -38.53 -21.98
N GLY A 230 -0.47 -37.72 -22.46
CA GLY A 230 -0.44 -36.25 -22.27
C GLY A 230 -0.33 -35.78 -20.81
N GLY A 231 -0.70 -36.63 -19.84
CA GLY A 231 -0.56 -36.36 -18.41
C GLY A 231 0.88 -36.27 -17.89
N ALA A 232 1.85 -36.94 -18.54
CA ALA A 232 3.26 -36.84 -18.17
C ALA A 232 3.96 -35.57 -18.71
N ARG A 233 3.28 -34.79 -19.57
CA ARG A 233 3.79 -33.50 -20.10
C ARG A 233 3.21 -32.29 -19.38
N MET A 234 2.12 -32.47 -18.63
CA MET A 234 1.36 -31.42 -17.95
C MET A 234 1.00 -31.91 -16.55
N PRO A 235 1.98 -31.95 -15.62
CA PRO A 235 1.75 -32.45 -14.27
C PRO A 235 0.70 -31.61 -13.55
N VAL A 236 -0.12 -32.29 -12.74
CA VAL A 236 -0.99 -31.61 -11.76
C VAL A 236 -0.20 -31.56 -10.46
N PHE A 237 0.36 -30.39 -10.16
CA PHE A 237 1.13 -30.14 -8.95
C PHE A 237 0.27 -30.24 -7.68
N LYS A 238 0.91 -30.41 -6.53
CA LYS A 238 0.28 -30.22 -5.21
C LYS A 238 0.10 -28.72 -4.89
N ALA A 239 -0.68 -28.45 -3.85
CA ALA A 239 -0.89 -27.10 -3.34
C ALA A 239 0.43 -26.43 -2.92
N ALA A 240 0.48 -25.10 -3.03
CA ALA A 240 1.68 -24.31 -2.76
C ALA A 240 2.20 -24.50 -1.33
N ARG A 241 3.50 -24.77 -1.19
CA ARG A 241 4.24 -24.63 0.06
C ARG A 241 5.04 -23.33 0.03
N ARG A 242 4.68 -22.38 0.88
CA ARG A 242 5.39 -21.10 0.99
C ARG A 242 6.69 -21.28 1.78
N LEU A 243 7.83 -20.95 1.19
CA LEU A 243 9.15 -21.06 1.81
C LEU A 243 9.53 -19.80 2.59
N SER A 244 9.33 -18.61 1.99
CA SER A 244 9.70 -17.33 2.59
C SER A 244 8.98 -16.15 1.93
N ARG A 245 9.26 -14.93 2.42
CA ARG A 245 9.07 -13.70 1.66
C ARG A 245 9.98 -13.73 0.41
N SER A 246 9.56 -13.13 -0.70
CA SER A 246 10.43 -12.95 -1.87
C SER A 246 10.88 -11.49 -2.01
N PRO A 247 12.19 -11.23 -2.17
CA PRO A 247 12.69 -9.97 -2.68
C PRO A 247 12.55 -9.93 -4.22
N SER A 248 12.84 -8.78 -4.82
CA SER A 248 12.89 -8.63 -6.28
C SER A 248 14.16 -9.24 -6.87
N ASN A 249 14.09 -9.64 -8.14
CA ASN A 249 15.22 -10.15 -8.94
C ASN A 249 15.88 -11.43 -8.39
N VAL A 250 15.09 -12.33 -7.80
CA VAL A 250 15.58 -13.67 -7.46
C VAL A 250 15.88 -14.42 -8.76
N GLN A 251 17.06 -15.03 -8.84
CA GLN A 251 17.48 -15.81 -10.00
C GLN A 251 18.05 -17.15 -9.60
N VAL A 252 17.82 -18.18 -10.42
CA VAL A 252 18.49 -19.48 -10.31
C VAL A 252 19.56 -19.60 -11.39
N SER A 253 20.69 -20.18 -11.00
CA SER A 253 21.76 -20.71 -11.87
C SER A 253 21.97 -22.18 -11.52
N TYR A 254 22.63 -22.95 -12.37
CA TYR A 254 22.92 -24.37 -12.11
C TYR A 254 24.43 -24.57 -12.18
N VAL A 255 25.02 -25.04 -11.09
CA VAL A 255 26.46 -25.31 -10.99
C VAL A 255 26.59 -26.78 -10.62
N ASP A 256 27.28 -27.55 -11.47
CA ASP A 256 27.39 -29.01 -11.35
C ASP A 256 26.03 -29.73 -11.26
N GLY A 257 25.03 -29.22 -11.99
CA GLY A 257 23.66 -29.74 -11.96
C GLY A 257 22.83 -29.28 -10.76
N GLU A 258 23.42 -28.61 -9.78
CA GLU A 258 22.74 -28.17 -8.57
C GLU A 258 22.24 -26.72 -8.68
N PRO A 259 21.01 -26.41 -8.23
CA PRO A 259 20.52 -25.04 -8.23
C PRO A 259 21.32 -24.16 -7.25
N ARG A 260 21.69 -22.97 -7.71
CA ARG A 260 22.25 -21.87 -6.93
C ARG A 260 21.34 -20.68 -7.10
N VAL A 261 20.70 -20.24 -6.01
CA VAL A 261 19.76 -19.11 -6.04
C VAL A 261 20.43 -17.85 -5.53
N LEU A 262 20.28 -16.77 -6.30
CA LEU A 262 20.88 -15.48 -6.04
C LEU A 262 19.82 -14.38 -5.97
N THR A 263 20.13 -13.38 -5.15
CA THR A 263 19.58 -12.03 -5.23
C THR A 263 20.76 -11.07 -5.36
N PRO A 264 20.56 -9.75 -5.60
CA PRO A 264 21.69 -8.84 -5.75
C PRO A 264 22.72 -8.94 -4.62
N ALA A 265 23.97 -9.25 -4.98
CA ALA A 265 25.11 -9.46 -4.09
C ALA A 265 24.93 -10.54 -3.00
N THR A 266 23.98 -11.47 -3.15
CA THR A 266 23.68 -12.48 -2.12
C THR A 266 23.36 -13.85 -2.74
N ILE A 267 23.93 -14.91 -2.19
CA ILE A 267 23.58 -16.30 -2.50
C ILE A 267 22.67 -16.84 -1.39
N HIS A 268 21.77 -17.76 -1.71
CA HIS A 268 20.88 -18.43 -0.76
C HIS A 268 21.18 -19.94 -0.71
N PRO A 269 22.15 -20.41 0.11
CA PRO A 269 22.54 -21.83 0.14
C PRO A 269 21.44 -22.76 0.66
N ALA A 270 20.63 -22.29 1.62
CA ALA A 270 19.53 -23.07 2.23
C ALA A 270 18.18 -22.80 1.55
N PHE A 271 18.18 -22.54 0.23
CA PHE A 271 16.99 -22.05 -0.47
C PHE A 271 15.82 -23.03 -0.45
N LYS A 272 16.07 -24.33 -0.64
CA LYS A 272 15.00 -25.36 -0.66
C LYS A 272 14.23 -25.43 0.69
N GLN A 273 14.90 -25.10 1.80
CA GLN A 273 14.31 -25.14 3.14
C GLN A 273 13.73 -23.78 3.58
N ALA A 274 14.46 -22.69 3.31
CA ALA A 274 14.18 -21.37 3.89
C ALA A 274 13.91 -20.26 2.85
N GLY A 275 13.81 -20.61 1.57
CA GLY A 275 13.71 -19.64 0.47
C GLY A 275 14.84 -18.61 0.54
N THR A 276 14.50 -17.33 0.53
CA THR A 276 15.48 -16.24 0.65
C THR A 276 15.63 -15.71 2.08
N ALA A 277 15.10 -16.40 3.10
CA ALA A 277 15.19 -15.94 4.49
C ALA A 277 16.62 -16.04 5.05
N GLN A 278 17.45 -16.91 4.47
CA GLN A 278 18.87 -17.07 4.82
C GLN A 278 19.71 -16.78 3.58
N GLY A 279 20.60 -15.80 3.68
CA GLY A 279 21.46 -15.38 2.58
C GLY A 279 22.89 -15.13 3.05
N VAL A 280 23.84 -15.42 2.18
CA VAL A 280 25.26 -15.17 2.38
C VAL A 280 25.70 -14.14 1.34
N LYS A 281 26.34 -13.06 1.79
CA LYS A 281 26.83 -12.02 0.89
C LYS A 281 27.94 -12.58 0.01
N ILE A 282 27.95 -12.18 -1.25
CA ILE A 282 29.07 -12.42 -2.15
C ILE A 282 30.16 -11.41 -1.78
N GLU A 283 31.34 -11.91 -1.43
CA GLU A 283 32.48 -11.07 -1.08
C GLU A 283 33.28 -10.68 -2.33
N GLY A 284 33.88 -9.48 -2.31
CA GLY A 284 34.74 -8.98 -3.37
C GLY A 284 34.78 -7.46 -3.41
N GLU A 285 35.94 -6.89 -3.74
CA GLU A 285 36.17 -5.43 -3.73
C GLU A 285 35.20 -4.67 -4.66
N ASN A 286 34.81 -5.30 -5.77
CA ASN A 286 33.93 -4.71 -6.78
C ASN A 286 32.47 -5.19 -6.70
N ILE A 287 32.12 -5.96 -5.67
CA ILE A 287 30.78 -6.51 -5.51
C ILE A 287 29.89 -5.51 -4.77
N LYS A 288 29.01 -4.85 -5.52
CA LYS A 288 28.02 -3.89 -5.00
C LYS A 288 26.62 -4.38 -5.34
N ALA A 289 25.68 -4.19 -4.42
CA ALA A 289 24.28 -4.60 -4.64
C ALA A 289 23.64 -3.94 -5.88
N ASN A 290 24.14 -2.79 -6.33
CA ASN A 290 23.85 -2.23 -7.65
C ASN A 290 25.19 -1.88 -8.33
N ILE A 291 25.49 -2.56 -9.43
CA ILE A 291 26.70 -2.30 -10.22
C ILE A 291 26.52 -1.14 -11.21
N HIS A 292 25.28 -0.70 -11.43
CA HIS A 292 24.96 0.37 -12.35
C HIS A 292 24.95 1.73 -11.65
N THR A 293 25.31 2.80 -12.36
CA THR A 293 25.39 4.15 -11.81
C THR A 293 24.03 4.76 -11.46
N ASN A 294 22.98 4.37 -12.18
CA ASN A 294 21.60 4.75 -11.90
C ASN A 294 20.86 3.69 -11.08
N GLY A 295 19.69 4.07 -10.53
CA GLY A 295 18.72 3.10 -10.02
C GLY A 295 18.18 2.22 -11.17
N VAL A 296 18.03 0.93 -10.91
CA VAL A 296 17.68 -0.07 -11.93
C VAL A 296 16.42 -0.81 -11.55
N ARG A 297 15.61 -1.15 -12.56
CA ARG A 297 14.38 -1.94 -12.38
C ARG A 297 14.67 -3.43 -12.34
N ALA A 298 15.58 -3.88 -13.21
CA ALA A 298 16.09 -5.24 -13.21
C ALA A 298 17.54 -5.26 -12.73
N ASN A 299 17.85 -6.22 -11.86
CA ASN A 299 19.15 -6.42 -11.26
C ASN A 299 19.38 -7.92 -11.02
N MET A 300 19.65 -8.64 -12.08
CA MET A 300 19.56 -10.10 -12.14
C MET A 300 20.96 -10.74 -12.07
N TRP A 301 21.29 -11.37 -10.95
CA TRP A 301 22.61 -11.96 -10.71
C TRP A 301 22.57 -13.46 -10.99
N ARG A 302 23.51 -13.98 -11.78
CA ARG A 302 23.64 -15.42 -12.07
C ARG A 302 25.10 -15.85 -12.06
N PHE A 303 25.32 -17.12 -11.78
CA PHE A 303 26.59 -17.77 -12.04
C PHE A 303 26.63 -18.33 -13.46
N VAL A 304 27.81 -18.30 -14.06
CA VAL A 304 28.15 -18.91 -15.33
C VAL A 304 29.64 -19.19 -15.33
N ASP A 305 30.09 -20.31 -15.85
CA ASP A 305 31.50 -20.50 -16.23
C ASP A 305 31.64 -19.93 -17.66
N TYR A 306 32.08 -18.68 -17.77
CA TYR A 306 32.02 -17.95 -19.05
C TYR A 306 33.17 -18.33 -19.98
N ASP A 307 34.34 -18.65 -19.43
CA ASP A 307 35.56 -18.97 -20.19
C ASP A 307 35.98 -20.45 -20.12
N ASP A 308 35.14 -21.31 -19.54
CA ASP A 308 35.33 -22.77 -19.45
C ASP A 308 36.60 -23.13 -18.65
N ASP A 309 36.94 -22.32 -17.64
CA ASP A 309 38.10 -22.53 -16.77
C ASP A 309 37.76 -23.35 -15.50
N GLY A 310 36.48 -23.70 -15.32
CA GLY A 310 35.96 -24.43 -14.16
C GLY A 310 35.61 -23.54 -12.97
N SER A 311 35.91 -22.24 -13.01
CA SER A 311 35.53 -21.24 -12.03
C SER A 311 34.17 -20.63 -12.39
N GLN A 312 33.41 -20.23 -11.37
CA GLN A 312 32.13 -19.58 -11.61
C GLN A 312 32.31 -18.07 -11.67
N ASP A 313 32.03 -17.50 -12.83
CA ASP A 313 31.90 -16.07 -13.03
C ASP A 313 30.53 -15.57 -12.59
N LEU A 314 30.50 -14.27 -12.29
CA LEU A 314 29.28 -13.56 -11.99
C LEU A 314 28.83 -12.74 -13.20
N ILE A 315 27.66 -13.06 -13.75
CA ILE A 315 26.98 -12.23 -14.76
C ILE A 315 25.81 -11.47 -14.13
N VAL A 316 25.73 -10.17 -14.41
CA VAL A 316 24.69 -9.29 -13.87
C VAL A 316 23.91 -8.62 -15.00
N GLY A 317 22.64 -9.01 -15.15
CA GLY A 317 21.70 -8.37 -16.06
C GLY A 317 21.09 -7.12 -15.44
N VAL A 318 21.26 -5.98 -16.10
CA VAL A 318 20.76 -4.69 -15.62
C VAL A 318 19.68 -4.14 -16.55
N GLY A 319 18.59 -3.67 -15.97
CA GLY A 319 17.57 -2.90 -16.68
C GLY A 319 17.48 -1.48 -16.13
N ASP A 320 18.17 -0.54 -16.77
CA ASP A 320 17.98 0.90 -16.55
C ASP A 320 16.78 1.39 -17.39
N TRP A 321 15.75 1.88 -16.71
CA TRP A 321 14.50 2.35 -17.31
C TRP A 321 14.34 3.87 -17.24
N LYS A 322 15.40 4.62 -16.90
CA LYS A 322 15.33 6.08 -16.74
C LYS A 322 14.79 6.82 -17.97
N ALA A 323 14.97 6.26 -19.17
CA ALA A 323 14.42 6.82 -20.41
C ALA A 323 12.91 6.57 -20.60
N TYR A 324 12.29 5.69 -19.79
CA TYR A 324 10.88 5.28 -19.91
C TYR A 324 9.92 5.99 -18.94
N GLY A 325 10.39 7.00 -18.20
CA GLY A 325 9.54 7.86 -17.35
C GLY A 325 10.21 8.26 -16.05
#